data_AF-A0AAW8SZF2-F1
#
_entry.id   AF-A0AAW8SZF2-F1
#
_cell.length_a   1.000
_cell.length_b   1.000
_cell.length_c   1.000
_cell.angle_alpha   90.00
_cell.angle_beta   90.00
_cell.angle_gamma   90.00
#
_symmetry.space_group_name_H-M   'P 1'
#
loop_
_entity.id
_entity.type
_entity.pdbx_description
1 polymer ?
#
loop_
_entity_poly.entity_id
_entity_poly.type
_entity_poly.pdbx_seq_one_letter_code
_entity_poly.pdbx_strand_id
1 'polypeptide(L)'
;MVILDNGVLLHEFKNLLSNGYLQVFVWLVFGDIVTGLCKGFFVKEGNSTKGLLGIVKHLLVICLVIVAYPYLKIMGFEAIATSFVFFYIAVYGISIVENLGQLGVPFPDWIKDRFSKLKDTTEKKEEK
;
A
#
# COMPACT_ATOMS: atom_id res chain seq x y z
N MET A 1 -26.94 -15.73 -11.03
CA MET A 1 -26.86 -15.41 -9.59
C MET A 1 -25.64 -16.15 -9.05
N VAL A 2 -24.58 -15.44 -8.67
CA VAL A 2 -23.41 -16.08 -8.04
C VAL A 2 -23.84 -16.48 -6.64
N ILE A 3 -23.99 -17.78 -6.39
CA ILE A 3 -24.24 -18.29 -5.04
C ILE A 3 -22.91 -18.21 -4.31
N LEU A 4 -22.81 -17.31 -3.32
CA LEU A 4 -21.65 -17.21 -2.46
C LEU A 4 -21.63 -18.40 -1.50
N ASP A 5 -20.90 -19.44 -1.90
CA ASP A 5 -20.64 -20.60 -1.04
C ASP A 5 -19.60 -20.24 0.02
N ASN A 6 -19.99 -20.33 1.29
CA ASN A 6 -19.11 -20.04 2.43
C ASN A 6 -17.88 -20.97 2.47
N GLY A 7 -17.98 -22.20 1.97
CA GLY A 7 -16.86 -23.14 1.86
C GLY A 7 -15.82 -22.66 0.85
N VAL A 8 -16.26 -22.20 -0.32
CA VAL A 8 -15.38 -21.62 -1.34
C VAL A 8 -14.75 -20.33 -0.84
N LEU A 9 -15.52 -19.48 -0.16
CA LEU A 9 -15.03 -18.24 0.43
C LEU A 9 -13.93 -18.50 1.47
N LEU A 10 -14.15 -19.43 2.40
CA LEU A 10 -13.15 -19.79 3.41
C LEU A 10 -11.87 -20.37 2.79
N HIS A 11 -11.99 -21.14 1.71
CA HIS A 11 -10.84 -21.62 0.96
C HIS A 11 -10.01 -20.47 0.37
N GLU A 12 -10.67 -19.48 -0.24
CA GLU A 12 -9.98 -18.29 -0.76
C GLU A 12 -9.34 -17.45 0.34
N PHE A 13 -9.99 -17.29 1.50
CA PHE A 13 -9.38 -16.62 2.66
C PHE A 13 -8.13 -17.33 3.16
N LYS A 14 -8.11 -18.67 3.21
CA LYS A 14 -6.91 -19.43 3.56
C LYS A 14 -5.79 -19.25 2.52
N ASN A 15 -6.15 -19.14 1.25
CA ASN A 15 -5.20 -18.92 0.17
C ASN A 15 -4.64 -17.50 0.10
N LEU A 16 -5.22 -16.52 0.83
CA LEU A 16 -4.67 -15.16 0.87
C LEU A 16 -3.22 -15.15 1.36
N LEU A 17 -2.91 -15.94 2.40
CA LEU A 17 -1.57 -15.98 3.00
C LEU A 17 -0.57 -16.81 2.20
N SER A 18 -1.01 -17.74 1.36
CA SER A 18 -0.11 -18.53 0.49
C SER A 18 0.17 -17.84 -0.85
N ASN A 19 -0.53 -16.75 -1.14
CA ASN A 19 -0.42 -16.05 -2.41
C ASN A 19 0.77 -15.06 -2.42
N GLY A 20 1.70 -15.24 -3.36
CA GLY A 20 2.95 -14.48 -3.44
C GLY A 20 2.77 -12.96 -3.56
N TYR A 21 1.85 -12.46 -4.40
CA TYR A 21 1.67 -11.00 -4.53
C TYR A 21 0.98 -10.39 -3.31
N LEU A 22 0.10 -11.13 -2.62
CA LEU A 22 -0.48 -10.67 -1.35
C LEU A 22 0.57 -10.65 -0.23
N GLN A 23 1.48 -11.63 -0.19
CA GLN A 23 2.62 -11.58 0.72
C GLN A 23 3.50 -10.36 0.45
N VAL A 24 3.87 -10.09 -0.82
CA VAL A 24 4.64 -8.90 -1.20
C VAL A 24 3.91 -7.62 -0.79
N PHE A 25 2.60 -7.54 -1.03
CA PHE A 25 1.78 -6.41 -0.60
C PHE A 25 1.87 -6.19 0.92
N VAL A 26 1.66 -7.22 1.74
CA VAL A 26 1.73 -7.11 3.20
C VAL A 26 3.13 -6.68 3.67
N TRP A 27 4.19 -7.24 3.06
CA TRP A 27 5.57 -6.86 3.36
C TRP A 27 5.87 -5.41 3.00
N LEU A 28 5.32 -4.90 1.89
CA LEU A 28 5.46 -3.49 1.52
C LEU A 28 4.69 -2.58 2.48
N VAL A 29 3.46 -2.93 2.88
CA VAL A 29 2.74 -2.13 3.89
C VAL A 29 3.53 -2.06 5.19
N PHE A 30 4.08 -3.20 5.64
CA PHE A 30 4.92 -3.26 6.83
C PHE A 30 6.18 -2.40 6.68
N GLY A 31 6.87 -2.52 5.55
CA GLY A 31 8.04 -1.69 5.23
C GLY A 31 7.74 -0.20 5.19
N ASP A 32 6.56 0.18 4.70
CA ASP A 32 6.13 1.59 4.66
C ASP A 32 5.86 2.15 6.06
N ILE A 33 5.24 1.36 6.94
CA ILE A 33 5.06 1.72 8.35
C ILE A 33 6.43 1.92 9.01
N VAL A 34 7.37 0.98 8.84
CA VAL A 34 8.70 1.05 9.44
C VAL A 34 9.46 2.27 8.92
N THR A 35 9.54 2.46 7.61
CA THR A 35 10.26 3.59 7.00
C THR A 35 9.61 4.93 7.34
N GLY A 36 8.29 4.99 7.39
CA GLY A 36 7.53 6.18 7.81
C GLY A 36 7.76 6.55 9.27
N LEU A 37 7.83 5.56 10.17
CA LEU A 37 8.18 5.79 11.58
C LEU A 37 9.63 6.26 11.71
N CYS A 38 10.59 5.58 11.05
CA CYS A 38 12.00 6.00 11.03
C CYS A 38 12.13 7.46 10.58
N LYS A 39 11.49 7.82 9.47
CA LYS A 39 11.44 9.22 9.01
C LYS A 39 10.96 10.17 10.10
N GLY A 40 9.82 9.87 10.75
CA GLY A 40 9.27 10.73 11.79
C GLY A 40 10.22 10.96 12.97
N PHE A 41 11.02 9.96 13.34
CA PHE A 41 12.02 10.07 14.40
C PHE A 41 13.25 10.89 13.96
N PHE A 42 13.81 10.62 12.77
CA PHE A 42 15.06 11.24 12.32
C PHE A 42 14.88 12.68 11.83
N VAL A 43 13.75 12.99 11.19
CA VAL A 43 13.47 14.34 10.65
C VAL A 43 12.93 15.28 11.74
N LYS A 44 12.74 14.81 12.99
CA LYS A 44 12.21 15.57 14.14
C LYS A 44 10.83 16.22 13.93
N GLU A 45 10.09 15.83 12.89
CA GLU A 45 8.73 16.30 12.61
C GLU A 45 7.64 15.34 13.15
N GLY A 46 8.04 14.37 13.98
CA GLY A 46 7.16 13.34 14.53
C GLY A 46 6.07 13.88 15.45
N ASN A 47 4.86 14.06 14.93
CA ASN A 47 3.65 14.22 15.72
C ASN A 47 3.01 12.83 15.93
N SER A 48 2.88 12.40 17.19
CA SER A 48 2.33 11.08 17.54
C SER A 48 0.93 10.83 16.98
N THR A 49 0.08 11.86 16.93
CA THR A 49 -1.25 11.80 16.33
C THR A 49 -1.18 11.54 14.83
N LYS A 50 -0.24 12.20 14.12
CA LYS A 50 -0.02 11.95 12.68
C LYS A 50 0.51 10.53 12.44
N GLY A 51 1.41 10.04 13.31
CA GLY A 51 1.93 8.67 13.24
C GLY A 51 0.86 7.61 13.44
N LEU A 52 0.00 7.77 14.47
CA LEU A 52 -1.11 6.86 14.72
C LEU A 52 -2.12 6.86 13.55
N LEU A 53 -2.48 8.04 13.04
CA LEU A 53 -3.37 8.15 11.88
C LEU A 53 -2.77 7.46 10.65
N GLY A 54 -1.45 7.56 10.47
CA GLY A 54 -0.70 6.81 9.47
C GLY A 54 -0.94 5.31 9.63
N ILE A 55 -0.63 4.74 10.79
CA ILE A 55 -0.81 3.30 11.05
C ILE A 55 -2.25 2.85 10.81
N VAL A 56 -3.25 3.62 11.28
CA VAL A 56 -4.67 3.31 11.06
C VAL A 56 -5.00 3.25 9.57
N LYS A 57 -4.52 4.19 8.76
CA LYS A 57 -4.73 4.16 7.30
C LYS A 57 -4.16 2.89 6.66
N HIS A 58 -2.99 2.44 7.09
CA HIS A 58 -2.37 1.23 6.55
C HIS A 58 -3.17 -0.03 6.91
N LEU A 59 -3.66 -0.12 8.14
CA LEU A 59 -4.52 -1.22 8.58
C LEU A 59 -5.84 -1.25 7.80
N LEU A 60 -6.47 -0.08 7.57
CA LEU A 60 -7.69 0.00 6.77
C LEU A 60 -7.48 -0.47 5.33
N VAL A 61 -6.34 -0.15 4.72
CA VAL A 61 -6.01 -0.63 3.37
C VAL A 61 -5.76 -2.13 3.34
N ILE A 62 -5.06 -2.69 4.33
CA ILE A 62 -4.92 -4.16 4.47
C ILE A 62 -6.30 -4.82 4.57
N CYS A 63 -7.18 -4.30 5.44
CA CYS A 63 -8.54 -4.81 5.59
C CYS A 63 -9.31 -4.74 4.27
N LEU A 64 -9.21 -3.62 3.55
CA LEU A 64 -9.85 -3.45 2.24
C LEU A 64 -9.38 -4.51 1.24
N VAL A 65 -8.07 -4.77 1.15
CA VAL A 65 -7.52 -5.77 0.22
C VAL A 65 -7.93 -7.19 0.60
N ILE A 66 -7.83 -7.55 1.88
CA ILE A 66 -8.22 -8.88 2.39
C ILE A 66 -9.70 -9.17 2.15
N VAL A 67 -10.56 -8.16 2.27
CA VAL A 67 -11.99 -8.31 1.99
C VAL A 67 -12.23 -8.34 0.48
N ALA A 68 -11.77 -7.33 -0.28
CA ALA A 68 -12.13 -7.18 -1.68
C ALA A 68 -11.59 -8.31 -2.57
N TYR A 69 -10.37 -8.79 -2.31
CA TYR A 69 -9.69 -9.73 -3.20
C TYR A 69 -10.43 -11.08 -3.37
N PRO A 70 -10.81 -11.80 -2.30
CA PRO A 70 -11.58 -13.05 -2.42
C PRO A 70 -12.92 -12.87 -3.13
N TYR A 71 -13.65 -11.79 -2.81
CA TYR A 71 -14.95 -11.52 -3.43
C TYR A 71 -14.83 -11.26 -4.93
N LEU A 72 -13.85 -10.44 -5.35
CA LEU A 72 -13.61 -10.18 -6.77
C LEU A 72 -13.25 -11.47 -7.53
N LYS A 73 -12.45 -12.34 -6.91
CA LYS A 73 -12.07 -13.63 -7.51
C LYS A 73 -13.28 -14.56 -7.67
N ILE A 74 -14.12 -14.70 -6.64
CA ILE A 74 -15.33 -15.55 -6.67
C ILE A 74 -16.37 -15.01 -7.67
N MET A 75 -16.42 -13.69 -7.87
CA MET A 75 -17.27 -13.07 -8.87
C MET A 75 -16.75 -13.25 -10.32
N GLY A 76 -15.62 -13.92 -10.52
CA GLY A 76 -15.01 -14.14 -11.84
C GLY A 76 -14.15 -12.99 -12.33
N PHE A 77 -13.83 -12.01 -11.48
CA PHE A 77 -13.01 -10.84 -11.82
C PHE A 77 -11.55 -10.99 -11.36
N GLU A 78 -10.95 -12.17 -11.55
CA GLU A 78 -9.60 -12.47 -11.04
C GLU A 78 -8.52 -11.51 -11.56
N ALA A 79 -8.57 -11.13 -12.84
CA ALA A 79 -7.65 -10.15 -13.41
C ALA A 79 -7.76 -8.78 -12.73
N ILE A 80 -8.99 -8.35 -12.39
CA ILE A 80 -9.24 -7.10 -11.66
C ILE A 80 -8.75 -7.23 -10.22
N ALA A 81 -9.03 -8.35 -9.55
CA ALA A 81 -8.56 -8.62 -8.18
C ALA A 81 -7.03 -8.55 -8.09
N THR A 82 -6.34 -9.17 -9.05
CA THR A 82 -4.88 -9.15 -9.13
C THR A 82 -4.37 -7.73 -9.41
N SER A 83 -4.93 -7.05 -10.41
CA SER A 83 -4.56 -5.65 -10.75
C SER A 83 -4.76 -4.71 -9.56
N PHE A 84 -5.82 -4.92 -8.78
CA PHE A 84 -6.12 -4.17 -7.57
C PHE A 84 -5.03 -4.34 -6.49
N VAL A 85 -4.52 -5.57 -6.30
CA VAL A 85 -3.39 -5.80 -5.38
C VAL A 85 -2.11 -5.13 -5.92
N PHE A 86 -1.81 -5.28 -7.21
CA PHE A 86 -0.65 -4.64 -7.83
C PHE A 86 -0.69 -3.11 -7.77
N PHE A 87 -1.88 -2.52 -7.86
CA PHE A 87 -2.08 -1.08 -7.64
C PHE A 87 -1.59 -0.67 -6.25
N TYR A 88 -2.02 -1.38 -5.20
CA TYR A 88 -1.56 -1.07 -3.84
C TYR A 88 -0.08 -1.39 -3.61
N ILE A 89 0.46 -2.45 -4.21
CA ILE A 89 1.90 -2.72 -4.22
C ILE A 89 2.66 -1.50 -4.77
N ALA A 90 2.21 -0.92 -5.89
CA ALA A 90 2.83 0.27 -6.44
C ALA A 90 2.69 1.49 -5.51
N VAL A 91 1.51 1.70 -4.92
CA VAL A 91 1.27 2.79 -3.96
C VAL A 91 2.23 2.72 -2.76
N TYR A 92 2.36 1.54 -2.14
CA TYR A 92 3.26 1.37 -0.99
C TYR A 92 4.74 1.37 -1.39
N GLY A 93 5.09 0.82 -2.56
CA GLY A 93 6.44 0.92 -3.10
C GLY A 93 6.87 2.37 -3.32
N ILE A 94 5.99 3.22 -3.85
CA ILE A 94 6.23 4.66 -4.02
C ILE A 94 6.44 5.34 -2.65
N SER A 95 5.57 5.06 -1.68
CA SER A 95 5.64 5.64 -0.33
C SER A 95 6.96 5.29 0.39
N ILE A 96 7.42 4.03 0.30
CA ILE A 96 8.71 3.60 0.83
C ILE A 96 9.86 4.38 0.20
N VAL A 97 9.88 4.50 -1.13
CA VAL A 97 10.95 5.21 -1.84
C VAL A 97 10.99 6.68 -1.41
N GLU A 98 9.83 7.32 -1.21
CA GLU A 98 9.76 8.67 -0.68
C GLU A 98 10.31 8.78 0.76
N ASN A 99 9.91 7.87 1.64
CA ASN A 99 10.39 7.84 3.04
C ASN A 99 11.90 7.64 3.10
N LEU A 100 12.44 6.70 2.31
CA LEU A 100 13.88 6.44 2.22
C LEU A 100 14.64 7.64 1.64
N GLY A 101 14.09 8.31 0.62
CA GLY A 101 14.68 9.53 0.05
C GLY A 101 14.78 10.66 1.07
N GLN A 102 13.74 10.84 1.90
CA GLN A 102 13.74 11.82 2.99
C GLN A 102 14.71 11.46 4.13
N LEU A 103 15.02 10.17 4.28
CA LEU A 103 16.06 9.67 5.19
C LEU A 103 17.49 9.76 4.61
N GLY A 104 17.65 10.27 3.38
CA GLY A 104 18.96 10.44 2.74
C GLY A 104 19.52 9.16 2.11
N VAL A 105 18.71 8.11 1.92
CA VAL A 105 19.14 6.92 1.20
C VAL A 105 19.43 7.28 -0.26
N PRO A 106 20.60 6.92 -0.80
CA PRO A 106 20.97 7.29 -2.16
C PRO A 106 20.10 6.54 -3.18
N PHE A 107 19.31 7.30 -3.94
CA PHE A 107 18.62 6.80 -5.13
C PHE A 107 19.23 7.39 -6.41
N PRO A 108 19.18 6.66 -7.53
CA PRO A 108 19.48 7.19 -8.86
C PRO A 108 18.72 8.50 -9.15
N ASP A 109 19.36 9.42 -9.89
CA ASP A 109 18.79 10.75 -10.16
C ASP A 109 17.49 10.68 -10.95
N TRP A 110 17.35 9.71 -11.86
CA TRP A 110 16.10 9.47 -12.59
C TRP A 110 14.93 9.07 -11.69
N ILE A 111 15.17 8.50 -10.50
CA ILE A 111 14.14 8.25 -9.50
C ILE A 111 13.78 9.58 -8.85
N LYS A 112 14.76 10.30 -8.30
CA LYS A 112 14.54 11.58 -7.60
C LYS A 112 13.75 12.59 -8.44
N ASP A 113 14.09 12.73 -9.72
CA ASP A 113 13.44 13.63 -10.68
C ASP A 113 11.96 13.30 -10.94
N ARG A 114 11.57 12.05 -10.80
CA ARG A 114 10.18 11.61 -11.01
C ARG A 114 9.33 11.88 -9.78
N PHE A 115 9.90 11.73 -8.60
CA PHE A 115 9.23 12.00 -7.33
C PHE A 115 9.05 13.52 -7.09
N SER A 116 10.03 14.36 -7.44
CA SER A 116 9.88 15.82 -7.34
C SER A 116 8.72 16.35 -8.20
N LYS A 117 8.62 15.89 -9.46
CA LYS A 117 7.51 16.26 -10.36
C LYS A 117 6.13 15.82 -9.88
N LEU A 118 6.06 14.71 -9.14
CA LEU A 118 4.79 14.26 -8.54
C LEU A 118 4.34 15.20 -7.41
N LYS A 119 5.25 15.69 -6.56
CA LYS A 119 4.93 16.70 -5.54
C LYS A 119 4.41 18.00 -6.17
N ASP A 120 5.09 18.51 -7.20
CA ASP A 120 4.68 19.74 -7.90
C ASP A 120 3.28 19.64 -8.53
N THR A 121 2.86 18.43 -8.92
CA THR A 121 1.55 18.18 -9.53
C THR A 121 0.43 18.08 -8.49
N THR A 122 0.74 17.54 -7.31
CA THR A 122 -0.23 17.40 -6.21
C THR A 122 -0.53 18.75 -5.56
N GLU A 123 0.48 19.58 -5.29
CA GLU A 123 0.30 20.92 -4.71
C GLU A 123 -0.49 21.86 -5.64
N LYS A 124 -0.26 21.79 -6.96
CA LYS A 124 -1.04 22.56 -7.96
C LYS A 124 -2.51 22.15 -8.09
N LYS A 125 -2.90 20.98 -7.57
CA LYS A 125 -4.30 20.54 -7.55
C LYS A 125 -5.04 20.99 -6.30
N GLU A 126 -4.34 21.31 -5.21
CA GLU A 126 -4.97 21.80 -3.97
C GLU A 126 -5.22 23.31 -3.99
N GLU A 127 -4.56 24.06 -4.89
CA GLU A 127 -4.79 25.50 -5.11
C GLU A 127 -5.89 25.84 -6.16
N LYS A 128 -6.64 24.84 -6.64
CA LYS A 128 -7.77 25.02 -7.59
C LYS A 128 -9.06 24.42 -7.06
#